data_AF-A0A9E5N8K2-F1
#
_entry.id   AF-A0A9E5N8K2-F1
#
_cell.length_a   1.000
_cell.length_b   1.000
_cell.length_c   1.000
_cell.angle_alpha   90.00
_cell.angle_beta   90.00
_cell.angle_gamma   90.00
#
_symmetry.space_group_name_H-M   'P 1'
#
loop_
_entity.id
_entity.type
_entity.pdbx_description
1 polymer ?
#
loop_
_entity_poly.entity_id
_entity_poly.type
_entity_poly.pdbx_seq_one_letter_code
_entity_poly.pdbx_strand_id
1 'polypeptide(L)'
;MAAGGENLDPAAFEHFVNGDLYELARDMDRAIQEYEKAKALQPDVNQIRLALAQAYLKVRRVEPAKAELLGIEPKDALTYNLLGECYRALGQTD
;
A
#
# COMPACT_ATOMS: atom_id res chain seq x y z
N MET A 1 21.09 6.60 8.69
CA MET A 1 19.83 6.70 9.46
C MET A 1 18.73 6.14 8.57
N ALA A 2 18.47 4.83 8.66
CA ALA A 2 17.26 4.25 8.08
C ALA A 2 16.16 4.37 9.14
N ALA A 3 14.99 4.86 8.71
CA ALA A 3 13.79 4.98 9.52
C ALA A 3 13.49 3.65 10.23
N GLY A 4 12.89 3.73 11.42
CA GLY A 4 12.66 2.59 12.31
C GLY A 4 12.20 1.35 11.55
N GLY A 5 13.02 0.30 11.60
CA GLY A 5 12.63 -1.00 11.07
C GLY A 5 11.47 -1.51 11.90
N GLU A 6 10.24 -1.22 11.45
CA GLU A 6 9.06 -1.92 11.91
C GLU A 6 9.34 -3.41 11.63
N ASN A 7 9.62 -4.14 12.70
CA ASN A 7 10.04 -5.52 12.57
C ASN A 7 8.82 -6.31 12.11
N LEU A 8 8.82 -6.68 10.84
CA LEU A 8 7.72 -7.42 10.26
C LEU A 8 7.69 -8.82 10.91
N ASP A 9 6.50 -9.26 11.28
CA ASP A 9 6.27 -10.66 11.63
C ASP A 9 6.75 -11.52 10.45
N PRO A 10 7.43 -12.67 10.68
CA PRO A 10 7.98 -13.46 9.58
C PRO A 10 6.96 -13.82 8.49
N ALA A 11 5.70 -14.10 8.85
CA ALA A 11 4.66 -14.38 7.87
C ALA A 11 4.19 -13.10 7.16
N ALA A 12 4.12 -11.97 7.87
CA ALA A 12 3.82 -10.68 7.24
C ALA A 12 4.92 -10.26 6.26
N PHE A 13 6.18 -10.49 6.63
CA PHE A 13 7.35 -10.24 5.78
C PHE A 13 7.33 -11.13 4.53
N GLU A 14 7.04 -12.43 4.68
CA GLU A 14 6.91 -13.35 3.55
C GLU A 14 5.85 -12.88 2.54
N HIS A 15 4.66 -12.54 3.02
CA HIS A 15 3.60 -12.01 2.18
C HIS A 15 3.96 -10.66 1.56
N PHE A 16 4.62 -9.78 2.30
CA PHE A 16 5.08 -8.49 1.75
C PHE A 16 6.08 -8.69 0.61
N VAL A 17 7.09 -9.55 0.79
CA VAL A 17 8.08 -9.87 -0.25
C VAL A 17 7.43 -10.55 -1.46
N ASN A 18 6.48 -11.46 -1.25
CA ASN A 18 5.72 -12.05 -2.36
C ASN A 18 4.93 -10.99 -3.14
N GLY A 19 4.36 -10.01 -2.44
CA GLY A 19 3.72 -8.84 -3.05
C GLY A 19 4.68 -8.08 -3.98
N ASP A 20 5.88 -7.76 -3.47
CA ASP A 20 6.94 -7.08 -4.25
C ASP A 20 7.35 -7.89 -5.49
N LEU A 21 7.50 -9.22 -5.34
CA LEU A 21 7.86 -10.11 -6.44
C LEU A 21 6.78 -10.16 -7.53
N TYR A 22 5.51 -10.23 -7.15
CA TYR A 22 4.41 -10.20 -8.11
C TYR A 22 4.27 -8.83 -8.79
N GLU A 23 4.52 -7.74 -8.06
CA GLU A 23 4.57 -6.40 -8.63
C GLU A 23 5.66 -6.29 -9.71
N LEU A 24 6.86 -6.80 -9.43
CA LEU A 24 7.96 -6.87 -10.39
C LEU A 24 7.60 -7.73 -11.62
N ALA A 25 6.83 -8.80 -11.41
CA ALA A 25 6.28 -9.63 -12.49
C ALA A 25 5.11 -8.97 -13.23
N ARG A 26 4.68 -7.76 -12.82
CA ARG A 26 3.50 -7.03 -13.31
C ARG A 26 2.16 -7.74 -13.07
N ASP A 27 2.14 -8.73 -12.20
CA ASP A 27 0.93 -9.41 -11.77
C ASP A 27 0.31 -8.67 -10.58
N MET A 28 -0.36 -7.56 -10.89
CA MET A 28 -0.87 -6.64 -9.86
C MET A 28 -1.96 -7.27 -8.99
N ASP A 29 -2.76 -8.18 -9.53
CA ASP A 29 -3.82 -8.84 -8.75
C ASP A 29 -3.22 -9.74 -7.66
N ARG A 30 -2.18 -10.53 -7.98
CA ARG A 30 -1.47 -11.32 -6.97
C ARG A 30 -0.66 -10.45 -6.02
N ALA A 31 -0.05 -9.37 -6.50
CA ALA A 31 0.66 -8.42 -5.63
C ALA A 31 -0.26 -7.85 -4.55
N ILE A 32 -1.44 -7.37 -4.95
CA ILE A 32 -2.46 -6.84 -4.02
C ILE A 32 -2.88 -7.91 -3.00
N GLN A 33 -3.17 -9.14 -3.45
CA GLN A 33 -3.58 -10.22 -2.54
C GLN A 33 -2.53 -10.52 -1.47
N GLU A 34 -1.25 -10.53 -1.85
CA GLU A 34 -0.16 -10.80 -0.91
C GLU A 34 0.05 -9.62 0.06
N TYR A 35 -0.02 -8.37 -0.41
CA TYR A 35 0.00 -7.21 0.47
C TYR A 35 -1.19 -7.16 1.44
N GLU A 36 -2.39 -7.58 1.01
CA GLU A 36 -3.56 -7.68 1.90
C GLU A 36 -3.36 -8.72 3.00
N LYS A 37 -2.75 -9.87 2.69
CA LYS A 37 -2.38 -10.87 3.71
C LYS A 37 -1.35 -10.32 4.69
N ALA A 38 -0.33 -9.62 4.19
CA ALA A 38 0.65 -8.96 5.04
C ALA A 38 -0.02 -7.96 5.99
N LYS A 39 -0.95 -7.14 5.48
CA LYS A 39 -1.72 -6.18 6.28
C LYS A 39 -2.63 -6.86 7.29
N ALA A 40 -3.25 -7.99 6.93
CA ALA A 40 -4.10 -8.74 7.85
C ALA A 40 -3.30 -9.27 9.05
N LEU A 41 -2.03 -9.62 8.85
CA LEU A 41 -1.12 -10.04 9.92
C LEU A 41 -0.60 -8.84 10.74
N GLN A 42 -0.28 -7.74 10.08
CA GLN A 42 0.21 -6.52 10.73
C GLN A 42 -0.47 -5.27 10.16
N PRO A 43 -1.64 -4.89 10.72
CA PRO A 43 -2.42 -3.77 10.20
C PRO A 43 -1.80 -2.42 10.53
N ASP A 44 -0.90 -2.33 11.51
CA ASP A 44 -0.36 -1.05 11.99
C ASP A 44 0.94 -0.65 11.29
N VAL A 45 1.42 -1.46 10.35
CA VAL A 45 2.66 -1.18 9.62
C VAL A 45 2.40 -0.31 8.41
N ASN A 46 2.91 0.91 8.47
CA ASN A 46 2.70 1.92 7.43
C ASN A 46 3.29 1.52 6.08
N GLN A 47 4.43 0.82 6.09
CA GLN A 47 5.07 0.36 4.86
C GLN A 47 4.16 -0.59 4.06
N ILE A 48 3.43 -1.49 4.72
CA ILE A 48 2.50 -2.41 4.07
C ILE A 48 1.32 -1.63 3.47
N ARG A 49 0.74 -0.70 4.23
CA ARG A 49 -0.35 0.17 3.74
C ARG A 49 0.07 0.98 2.52
N LEU A 50 1.28 1.53 2.55
CA LEU A 50 1.82 2.32 1.45
C LEU A 50 2.02 1.48 0.19
N ALA A 51 2.58 0.28 0.29
CA ALA A 51 2.74 -0.63 -0.84
C ALA A 51 1.38 -1.04 -1.43
N LEU A 52 0.43 -1.41 -0.57
CA LEU A 52 -0.93 -1.77 -0.98
C LEU A 52 -1.65 -0.61 -1.67
N ALA A 53 -1.52 0.62 -1.15
CA ALA A 53 -2.09 1.81 -1.77
C ALA A 53 -1.53 2.07 -3.17
N GLN A 54 -0.20 1.96 -3.34
CA GLN A 54 0.43 2.14 -4.64
C GLN A 54 0.01 1.06 -5.63
N ALA A 55 -0.07 -0.20 -5.20
CA ALA A 55 -0.55 -1.30 -6.01
C ALA A 55 -2.01 -1.04 -6.47
N TYR A 56 -2.87 -0.56 -5.56
CA TYR A 56 -4.24 -0.18 -5.89
C TYR A 56 -4.33 0.96 -6.92
N LEU A 57 -3.50 1.99 -6.79
CA LEU A 57 -3.45 3.10 -7.77
C LEU A 57 -3.01 2.62 -9.16
N LYS A 58 -2.05 1.69 -9.26
CA LYS A 58 -1.60 1.12 -10.53
C LYS A 58 -2.73 0.41 -11.30
N VAL A 59 -3.68 -0.18 -10.59
CA VAL A 59 -4.87 -0.83 -11.19
C VAL A 59 -6.12 0.05 -11.18
N ARG A 60 -5.96 1.37 -10.94
CA ARG A 60 -7.05 2.36 -10.87
C ARG A 60 -8.15 2.06 -9.84
N ARG A 61 -7.84 1.29 -8.80
CA ARG A 61 -8.74 1.09 -7.66
C ARG A 61 -8.48 2.22 -6.65
N VAL A 62 -9.04 3.40 -6.92
CA VAL A 62 -8.68 4.65 -6.23
C VAL A 62 -9.23 4.70 -4.80
N GLU A 63 -10.44 4.21 -4.56
CA GLU A 63 -11.09 4.24 -3.26
C GLU A 63 -10.38 3.34 -2.24
N PRO A 64 -10.02 2.09 -2.57
CA PRO A 64 -9.17 1.27 -1.71
C PRO A 64 -7.81 1.92 -1.44
N ALA A 65 -7.15 2.48 -2.45
CA ALA A 65 -5.88 3.17 -2.26
C ALA A 65 -5.99 4.32 -1.25
N LYS A 66 -7.02 5.17 -1.40
CA LYS A 66 -7.29 6.28 -0.48
C LYS A 66 -7.51 5.78 0.94
N ALA A 67 -8.26 4.70 1.12
CA ALA A 67 -8.52 4.13 2.44
C ALA A 67 -7.23 3.69 3.14
N GLU A 68 -6.31 3.06 2.41
CA GLU A 68 -5.01 2.67 2.97
C GLU A 68 -4.15 3.88 3.36
N LEU A 69 -4.06 4.89 2.48
CA LEU A 69 -3.26 6.09 2.73
C LEU A 69 -3.80 6.91 3.91
N LEU A 70 -5.12 6.94 4.11
CA LEU A 70 -5.72 7.61 5.26
C LEU A 70 -5.34 6.94 6.59
N GLY A 71 -5.06 5.63 6.57
CA GLY A 71 -4.62 4.86 7.72
C GLY A 71 -3.13 5.00 8.09
N ILE A 72 -2.33 5.70 7.28
CA ILE A 72 -0.91 5.95 7.57
C ILE A 72 -0.75 7.14 8.51
N GLU A 73 0.02 6.96 9.59
CA GLU A 73 0.41 8.01 10.53
C GLU A 73 1.85 7.84 11.04
N PRO A 74 2.67 8.90 11.12
CA PRO A 74 2.40 10.25 10.62
C PRO A 74 2.41 10.30 9.09
N LYS A 75 1.49 11.07 8.50
CA LYS A 75 1.49 11.33 7.05
C LYS A 75 2.68 12.19 6.65
N ASP A 76 3.46 11.69 5.69
CA ASP A 76 4.59 12.39 5.08
C ASP A 76 4.23 13.00 3.72
N ALA A 77 5.19 13.69 3.10
CA ALA A 77 5.00 14.33 1.80
C ALA A 77 4.54 13.34 0.71
N LEU A 78 5.07 12.10 0.74
CA LEU A 78 4.69 11.06 -0.22
C LEU A 78 3.21 10.66 -0.03
N THR A 79 2.80 10.43 1.21
CA THR A 79 1.41 10.06 1.55
C THR A 79 0.43 11.15 1.11
N TYR A 80 0.76 12.43 1.35
CA TYR A 80 -0.07 13.56 0.90
C TYR A 80 -0.14 13.66 -0.64
N ASN A 81 0.97 13.42 -1.35
CA ASN A 81 0.97 13.42 -2.81
C ASN A 81 0.04 12.34 -3.37
N LEU A 82 0.13 11.10 -2.84
CA LEU A 82 -0.73 9.99 -3.27
C LEU A 82 -2.21 10.23 -2.92
N LEU A 83 -2.51 10.84 -1.77
CA LEU A 83 -3.88 11.26 -1.44
C LEU A 83 -4.39 12.33 -2.42
N GLY A 84 -3.55 13.29 -2.80
CA GLY A 84 -3.86 14.29 -3.82
C GLY A 84 -4.18 13.65 -5.18
N GLU A 85 -3.42 12.64 -5.60
CA GLU A 85 -3.72 11.84 -6.78
C GLU A 85 -5.08 11.13 -6.67
N CYS A 86 -5.38 10.54 -5.50
CA CYS A 86 -6.67 9.92 -5.25
C CYS A 86 -7.83 10.91 -5.39
N TYR A 87 -7.73 12.08 -4.73
CA TYR A 87 -8.79 13.09 -4.78
C TYR A 87 -8.99 13.66 -6.18
N ARG A 88 -7.91 13.86 -6.94
CA ARG A 88 -7.99 14.29 -8.33
C ARG A 88 -8.67 13.27 -9.21
N ALA A 89 -8.35 11.99 -9.06
CA ALA A 89 -8.97 10.93 -9.84
C ALA A 89 -10.47 10.79 -9.50
N LEU A 90 -10.86 10.88 -8.22
CA LEU A 90 -12.26 10.80 -7.80
C LEU A 90 -13.08 11.99 -8.27
N GLY A 91 -12.55 13.22 -8.16
CA GLY A 91 -13.25 14.44 -8.62
C GLY A 91 -13.33 14.60 -10.14
N GLN A 92 -12.68 13.73 -10.93
CA GLN A 92 -12.85 13.62 -12.38
C GLN A 92 -13.97 12.66 -12.78
N THR A 93 -14.53 11.92 -11.82
CA THR A 93 -15.58 10.92 -12.03
C THR A 93 -16.99 11.43 -11.69
N ASP A 94 -17.11 12.67 -11.23
CA ASP A 94 -18.36 13.43 -11.04
C ASP A 94 -18.70 14.25 -12.29
#